data_AF-A0A7W5TVS2-F1
#
_entry.id   AF-A0A7W5TVS2-F1
#
_cell.length_a   1.000
_cell.length_b   1.000
_cell.length_c   1.000
_cell.angle_alpha   90.00
_cell.angle_beta   90.00
_cell.angle_gamma   90.00
#
_symmetry.space_group_name_H-M   'P 1'
#
loop_
_entity.id
_entity.type
_entity.pdbx_description
1 polymer ?
#
loop_
_entity_poly.entity_id
_entity_poly.type
_entity_poly.pdbx_seq_one_letter_code
_entity_poly.pdbx_strand_id
1 'polypeptide(L)'
;MRWKKLSDWGAVRLRADEWAPLSAEIAAPDLEAVEQCLEELTGFMEYFRATIDGAPLTGVSDGQLAVSHSFGTDTWGQQVLRVTFYAGGPVGVASPDAFQRLGRAAGSLTDELQAEGIRVDGIRWTEQPYVKRPF
;
A
#
# COMPACT_ATOMS: atom_id res chain seq x y z
N MET A 1 0.55 -17.20 -6.49
CA MET A 1 0.93 -15.78 -6.58
C MET A 1 1.11 -15.39 -8.04
N ARG A 2 0.18 -14.65 -8.66
CA ARG A 2 0.23 -14.32 -10.09
C ARG A 2 0.54 -12.83 -10.26
N TRP A 3 1.83 -12.51 -10.30
CA TRP A 3 2.33 -11.16 -10.53
C TRP A 3 2.06 -10.73 -11.97
N LYS A 4 1.27 -9.67 -12.17
CA LYS A 4 1.16 -9.00 -13.47
C LYS A 4 2.01 -7.73 -13.41
N LYS A 5 3.29 -7.87 -13.75
CA LYS A 5 4.27 -6.76 -13.84
C LYS A 5 3.87 -5.84 -15.01
N LEU A 6 3.36 -4.64 -14.73
CA LEU A 6 2.93 -3.68 -15.74
C LEU A 6 4.07 -2.76 -16.24
N SER A 7 5.19 -2.66 -15.51
CA SER A 7 6.40 -1.98 -15.94
C SER A 7 7.62 -2.51 -15.20
N ASP A 8 8.81 -2.31 -15.78
CA ASP A 8 10.05 -2.44 -15.04
C ASP A 8 10.03 -1.45 -13.88
N TRP A 9 10.08 -2.00 -12.67
CA TRP A 9 10.09 -1.23 -11.44
C TRP A 9 11.21 -0.18 -11.49
N GLY A 10 10.85 1.09 -11.36
CA GLY A 10 11.78 2.19 -11.07
C GLY A 10 12.57 2.73 -12.25
N ALA A 11 12.22 3.93 -12.70
CA ALA A 11 13.12 4.76 -13.52
C ALA A 11 13.07 6.26 -13.20
N VAL A 12 12.04 6.76 -12.50
CA VAL A 12 11.83 8.20 -12.33
C VAL A 12 12.04 8.62 -10.89
N ARG A 13 12.92 9.61 -10.69
CA ARG A 13 13.11 10.30 -9.41
C ARG A 13 11.82 11.07 -9.08
N LEU A 14 11.14 10.69 -8.01
CA LEU A 14 9.99 11.45 -7.48
C LEU A 14 10.43 12.86 -7.10
N ARG A 15 9.58 13.85 -7.33
CA ARG A 15 9.78 15.19 -6.79
C ARG A 15 9.59 15.20 -5.27
N ALA A 16 10.09 16.26 -4.65
CA ALA A 16 10.02 16.49 -3.21
C ALA A 16 8.59 16.49 -2.64
N ASP A 17 7.60 16.82 -3.47
CA ASP A 17 6.18 16.96 -3.15
C ASP A 17 5.32 15.84 -3.77
N GLU A 18 5.95 14.72 -4.16
CA GLU A 18 5.28 13.59 -4.80
C GLU A 18 5.39 12.31 -3.98
N TRP A 19 4.36 11.48 -4.10
CA TRP A 19 4.33 10.10 -3.65
C TRP A 19 4.13 9.15 -4.81
N ALA A 20 4.83 8.02 -4.77
CA ALA A 20 4.55 6.85 -5.58
C ALA A 20 3.52 5.96 -4.85
N PRO A 21 2.33 5.72 -5.44
CA PRO A 21 1.37 4.79 -4.89
C PRO A 21 1.50 3.39 -5.51
N LEU A 22 1.38 2.38 -4.66
CA LEU A 22 1.28 0.97 -5.03
C LEU A 22 0.03 0.39 -4.38
N SER A 23 -0.96 0.04 -5.20
CA SER A 23 -2.20 -0.56 -4.73
C SER A 23 -2.15 -2.09 -4.84
N ALA A 24 -2.69 -2.78 -3.84
CA ALA A 24 -3.02 -4.20 -3.84
C ALA A 24 -4.53 -4.37 -3.79
N GLU A 25 -5.08 -5.18 -4.68
CA GLU A 25 -6.40 -5.79 -4.50
C GLU A 25 -6.20 -7.20 -3.93
N ILE A 26 -6.65 -7.42 -2.70
CA ILE A 26 -6.49 -8.67 -1.97
C ILE A 26 -7.83 -9.39 -1.93
N ALA A 27 -7.85 -10.58 -2.50
CA ALA A 27 -8.95 -11.52 -2.48
C ALA A 27 -8.67 -12.59 -1.42
N ALA A 28 -9.55 -12.70 -0.43
CA ALA A 28 -9.47 -13.72 0.62
C ALA A 28 -10.89 -14.11 1.07
N PRO A 29 -11.07 -15.33 1.62
CA PRO A 29 -12.33 -15.74 2.24
C PRO A 29 -12.65 -14.96 3.52
N ASP A 30 -11.64 -14.47 4.22
CA ASP A 30 -11.76 -13.66 5.43
C ASP A 30 -10.98 -12.35 5.22
N LEU A 31 -11.69 -11.31 4.79
CA LEU A 31 -11.08 -10.00 4.55
C LEU A 31 -10.88 -9.21 5.85
N GLU A 32 -11.62 -9.52 6.91
CA GLU A 32 -11.44 -8.89 8.22
C GLU A 32 -10.12 -9.32 8.84
N ALA A 33 -9.75 -10.60 8.72
CA ALA A 33 -8.43 -11.08 9.15
C ALA A 33 -7.28 -10.40 8.38
N VAL A 34 -7.45 -10.17 7.07
CA VAL A 34 -6.46 -9.43 6.26
C VAL A 34 -6.34 -7.98 6.71
N GLU A 35 -7.46 -7.30 6.99
CA GLU A 35 -7.48 -5.94 7.51
C GLU A 35 -6.77 -5.88 8.87
N GLN A 36 -7.10 -6.78 9.80
CA GLN A 36 -6.46 -6.82 11.11
C GLN A 36 -4.95 -7.04 11.01
N CYS A 37 -4.50 -7.96 10.15
CA CYS A 37 -3.07 -8.19 9.91
C CYS A 37 -2.37 -6.94 9.34
N LEU A 38 -3.03 -6.21 8.43
CA LEU A 38 -2.53 -4.93 7.94
C LEU A 38 -2.42 -3.90 9.08
N GLU A 39 -3.40 -3.88 9.97
CA GLU A 39 -3.43 -2.98 11.12
C GLU A 39 -2.29 -3.24 12.11
N GLU A 40 -2.01 -4.51 12.38
CA GLU A 40 -0.91 -4.94 13.24
C GLU A 40 0.45 -4.63 12.61
N LEU A 41 0.63 -4.93 11.31
CA LEU A 41 1.87 -4.66 10.58
C LEU A 41 2.27 -3.18 10.56
N THR A 42 1.28 -2.31 10.43
CA THR A 42 1.52 -0.85 10.35
C THR A 42 1.42 -0.16 11.71
N GLY A 43 1.08 -0.91 12.76
CA GLY A 43 1.06 -0.44 14.14
C GLY A 43 0.16 0.77 14.33
N PHE A 44 -1.09 0.74 13.83
CA PHE A 44 -2.09 1.82 13.91
C PHE A 44 -2.30 2.31 15.36
N MET A 45 -1.39 3.14 15.87
CA MET A 45 -1.52 3.89 17.11
C MET A 45 -1.76 5.34 16.75
N GLU A 46 -2.96 5.83 17.09
CA GLU A 46 -3.43 7.21 16.95
C GLU A 46 -3.26 7.86 15.56
N TYR A 47 -4.33 7.74 14.77
CA TYR A 47 -4.57 8.36 13.47
C TYR A 47 -3.87 9.73 13.25
N PHE A 48 -2.89 9.78 12.36
CA PHE A 48 -2.69 10.99 11.57
C PHE A 48 -3.96 11.17 10.72
N ARG A 49 -4.84 12.11 11.09
CA ARG A 49 -6.11 12.36 10.39
C ARG A 49 -5.85 13.09 9.07
N ALA A 50 -5.29 12.39 8.08
CA ALA A 50 -5.30 12.81 6.69
C ALA A 50 -6.14 11.81 5.88
N THR A 51 -6.91 12.32 4.93
CA THR A 51 -7.70 11.50 4.01
C THR A 51 -7.13 11.65 2.61
N ILE A 52 -6.91 10.55 1.91
CA ILE A 52 -6.57 10.55 0.47
C ILE A 52 -7.65 9.75 -0.26
N ASP A 53 -8.24 10.35 -1.30
CA ASP A 53 -9.34 9.75 -2.08
C ASP A 53 -10.52 9.20 -1.24
N GLY A 54 -10.80 9.84 -0.09
CA GLY A 54 -11.87 9.43 0.82
C GLY A 54 -11.52 8.32 1.80
N ALA A 55 -10.30 7.73 1.73
CA ALA A 55 -9.82 6.72 2.67
C ALA A 55 -8.87 7.33 3.72
N PRO A 56 -8.92 6.87 4.99
CA PRO A 56 -7.96 7.29 6.00
C PRO A 56 -6.55 6.86 5.60
N LEU A 57 -5.58 7.74 5.83
CA LEU A 57 -4.18 7.52 5.53
C LEU A 57 -3.38 7.38 6.82
N THR A 58 -2.65 6.28 6.96
CA THR A 58 -1.81 5.96 8.11
C THR A 58 -0.34 6.11 7.76
N GLY A 59 0.38 6.98 8.47
CA GLY A 59 1.83 7.11 8.33
C GLY A 59 2.56 5.96 9.00
N VAL A 60 3.45 5.28 8.28
CA VAL A 60 4.24 4.13 8.76
C VAL A 60 5.67 4.51 9.11
N SER A 61 6.24 5.53 8.46
CA SER A 61 7.61 5.99 8.73
C SER A 61 7.73 7.46 8.40
N ASP A 62 7.90 8.35 9.40
CA ASP A 62 8.24 9.79 9.30
C ASP A 62 7.77 10.53 8.02
N GLY A 63 6.53 10.27 7.56
CA GLY A 63 5.98 10.81 6.30
C GLY A 63 6.61 10.30 4.98
N GLN A 64 7.48 9.30 5.04
CA GLN A 64 8.12 8.63 3.89
C GLN A 64 7.35 7.40 3.39
N LEU A 65 6.59 6.75 4.26
CA LEU A 65 5.70 5.64 3.92
C LEU A 65 4.34 5.87 4.61
N ALA A 66 3.26 5.70 3.86
CA ALA A 66 1.91 5.72 4.37
C ALA A 66 1.05 4.64 3.71
N VAL A 67 -0.06 4.27 4.35
CA VAL A 67 -0.96 3.21 3.89
C VAL A 67 -2.41 3.69 4.00
N SER A 68 -3.23 3.40 3.01
CA SER A 68 -4.68 3.48 3.12
C SER A 68 -5.30 2.15 2.73
N HIS A 69 -6.50 1.87 3.24
CA HIS A 69 -7.26 0.70 2.82
C HIS A 69 -8.76 0.98 2.74
N SER A 70 -9.45 0.17 1.95
CA SER A 70 -10.90 0.19 1.83
C SER A 70 -11.42 -1.13 1.29
N PHE A 71 -12.63 -1.51 1.69
CA PHE A 71 -13.35 -2.62 1.08
C PHE A 71 -13.92 -2.21 -0.28
N GLY A 72 -13.90 -3.13 -1.22
CA GLY A 72 -14.50 -2.92 -2.54
C GLY A 72 -14.88 -4.22 -3.22
N THR A 73 -15.27 -4.10 -4.48
CA THR A 73 -15.53 -5.22 -5.38
C THR A 73 -14.57 -5.14 -6.56
N ASP A 74 -14.06 -6.29 -6.99
CA ASP A 74 -13.24 -6.40 -8.19
C ASP A 74 -14.11 -6.40 -9.47
N THR A 75 -13.46 -6.53 -10.63
CA THR A 75 -14.15 -6.55 -11.95
C THR A 75 -15.07 -7.76 -12.14
N TRP A 76 -14.93 -8.81 -11.32
CA TRP A 76 -15.75 -10.01 -11.34
C TRP A 76 -16.83 -10.02 -10.24
N GLY A 77 -16.96 -8.92 -9.47
CA GLY A 77 -17.93 -8.78 -8.40
C GLY A 77 -17.54 -9.50 -7.10
N GLN A 78 -16.29 -9.95 -6.98
CA GLN A 78 -15.78 -10.54 -5.75
C GLN A 78 -15.40 -9.44 -4.75
N GLN A 79 -15.70 -9.64 -3.46
CA GLN A 79 -15.23 -8.74 -2.41
C GLN A 79 -13.70 -8.81 -2.31
N VAL A 80 -13.09 -7.64 -2.20
CA VAL A 80 -11.64 -7.48 -2.05
C VAL A 80 -11.33 -6.39 -1.03
N LEU A 81 -10.20 -6.54 -0.34
CA LEU A 81 -9.58 -5.47 0.40
C LEU A 81 -8.62 -4.73 -0.53
N ARG A 82 -8.83 -3.43 -0.74
CA ARG A 82 -7.94 -2.57 -1.51
C ARG A 82 -7.01 -1.87 -0.53
N VAL A 83 -5.71 -2.13 -0.65
CA VAL A 83 -4.66 -1.51 0.17
C VAL A 83 -3.78 -0.67 -0.74
N THR A 84 -3.49 0.58 -0.39
CA THR A 84 -2.56 1.42 -1.14
C THR A 84 -1.43 1.90 -0.26
N PHE A 85 -0.21 1.51 -0.62
CA PHE A 85 1.02 2.03 -0.03
C PHE A 85 1.46 3.28 -0.78
N TYR A 86 1.80 4.34 -0.06
CA TYR A 86 2.35 5.58 -0.60
C TYR A 86 3.76 5.73 -0.09
N ALA A 87 4.74 5.85 -0.98
CA ALA A 87 6.11 6.13 -0.59
C ALA A 87 6.64 7.40 -1.25
N GLY A 88 7.48 8.12 -0.52
CA GLY A 88 8.24 9.25 -1.05
C GLY A 88 9.64 9.31 -0.50
N GLY A 89 10.34 10.40 -0.81
CA GLY A 89 11.55 10.79 -0.07
C GLY A 89 11.21 11.41 1.29
N PRO A 90 12.23 11.81 2.05
CA PRO A 90 12.03 12.79 3.13
C PRO A 90 11.24 14.00 2.61
N VAL A 91 10.44 14.64 3.48
CA VAL A 91 9.70 15.86 3.12
C VAL A 91 10.69 16.87 2.51
N GLY A 92 10.38 17.40 1.32
CA GLY A 92 11.24 18.37 0.64
C GLY A 92 12.40 17.77 -0.16
N VAL A 93 12.58 16.44 -0.19
CA VAL A 93 13.71 15.77 -0.85
C VAL A 93 13.24 14.77 -1.91
N ALA A 94 13.71 14.97 -3.14
CA ALA A 94 13.53 14.02 -4.23
C ALA A 94 14.33 12.73 -3.95
N SER A 95 13.68 11.56 -3.98
CA SER A 95 14.32 10.27 -3.64
C SER A 95 14.03 9.20 -4.69
N PRO A 96 15.05 8.41 -5.09
CA PRO A 96 14.85 7.22 -5.91
C PRO A 96 14.37 6.00 -5.09
N ASP A 97 14.47 6.06 -3.75
CA ASP A 97 14.30 4.89 -2.88
C ASP A 97 12.84 4.58 -2.54
N ALA A 98 11.89 5.44 -2.94
CA ALA A 98 10.46 5.25 -2.69
C ALA A 98 9.98 3.88 -3.21
N PHE A 99 10.44 3.46 -4.39
CA PHE A 99 10.10 2.16 -4.96
C PHE A 99 10.67 0.98 -4.17
N GLN A 100 11.89 1.11 -3.64
CA GLN A 100 12.46 0.08 -2.76
C GLN A 100 11.66 -0.02 -1.45
N ARG A 101 11.20 1.11 -0.89
CA ARG A 101 10.32 1.13 0.28
C ARG A 101 8.98 0.44 -0.01
N LEU A 102 8.35 0.72 -1.16
CA LEU A 102 7.11 0.05 -1.58
C LEU A 102 7.30 -1.46 -1.74
N GLY A 103 8.42 -1.89 -2.34
CA GLY A 103 8.76 -3.30 -2.47
C GLY A 103 8.93 -4.00 -1.14
N ARG A 104 9.59 -3.36 -0.18
CA ARG A 104 9.72 -3.88 1.18
C ARG A 104 8.36 -3.96 1.87
N ALA A 105 7.54 -2.91 1.80
CA ALA A 105 6.21 -2.90 2.42
C ALA A 105 5.28 -3.98 1.84
N ALA A 106 5.28 -4.16 0.51
CA ALA A 106 4.53 -5.22 -0.16
C ALA A 106 5.03 -6.64 0.22
N GLY A 107 6.35 -6.79 0.35
CA GLY A 107 6.98 -8.02 0.86
C GLY A 107 6.54 -8.32 2.29
N SER A 108 6.69 -7.36 3.19
CA SER A 108 6.30 -7.49 4.60
C SER A 108 4.82 -7.84 4.77
N LEU A 109 3.91 -7.22 4.00
CA LEU A 109 2.50 -7.61 4.06
C LEU A 109 2.28 -9.07 3.63
N THR A 110 2.97 -9.51 2.57
CA THR A 110 2.86 -10.90 2.11
C THR A 110 3.40 -11.88 3.16
N ASP A 111 4.55 -11.53 3.75
CA ASP A 111 5.21 -12.35 4.77
C ASP A 111 4.37 -12.43 6.04
N GLU A 112 3.75 -11.34 6.48
CA GLU A 112 2.89 -11.28 7.66
C GLU A 112 1.61 -12.09 7.47
N LEU A 113 0.92 -11.93 6.33
CA LEU A 113 -0.26 -12.73 5.99
C LEU A 113 0.06 -14.23 5.99
N GLN A 114 1.26 -14.60 5.53
CA GLN A 114 1.72 -15.98 5.58
C GLN A 114 2.07 -16.44 7.00
N ALA A 115 2.70 -15.58 7.81
CA ALA A 115 3.07 -15.87 9.19
C ALA A 115 1.83 -16.11 10.08
N GLU A 116 0.81 -15.29 9.92
CA GLU A 116 -0.50 -15.40 10.59
C GLU A 116 -1.37 -16.53 10.02
N GLY A 117 -0.92 -17.21 8.96
CA GLY A 117 -1.66 -18.31 8.33
C GLY A 117 -2.96 -17.88 7.66
N ILE A 118 -3.08 -16.59 7.30
CA ILE A 118 -4.26 -16.04 6.65
C ILE A 118 -4.33 -16.55 5.22
N ARG A 119 -5.47 -17.18 4.89
CA ARG A 119 -5.70 -17.68 3.54
C ARG A 119 -5.96 -16.51 2.60
N VAL A 120 -5.18 -16.42 1.53
CA VAL A 120 -5.36 -15.44 0.46
C VAL A 120 -5.53 -16.17 -0.87
N ASP A 121 -6.64 -15.91 -1.57
CA ASP A 121 -6.93 -16.49 -2.87
C ASP A 121 -6.16 -15.78 -4.00
N GLY A 122 -5.87 -14.48 -3.83
CA GLY A 122 -5.00 -13.73 -4.73
C GLY A 122 -4.67 -12.32 -4.26
N ILE A 123 -3.51 -11.82 -4.69
CA ILE A 123 -3.12 -10.41 -4.54
C ILE A 123 -2.77 -9.86 -5.91
N ARG A 124 -3.39 -8.76 -6.30
CA ARG A 124 -3.10 -8.05 -7.53
C ARG A 124 -2.50 -6.68 -7.22
N TRP A 125 -1.21 -6.55 -7.49
CA TRP A 125 -0.47 -5.30 -7.35
C TRP A 125 -0.59 -4.42 -8.60
N THR A 126 -0.84 -3.13 -8.42
CA THR A 126 -0.97 -2.13 -9.48
C THR A 126 -0.26 -0.85 -9.06
N GLU A 127 0.71 -0.39 -9.86
CA GLU A 127 1.30 0.94 -9.72
C GLU A 127 0.30 1.99 -10.20
N GLN A 128 0.20 3.10 -9.47
CA GLN A 128 -0.63 4.22 -9.85
C GLN A 128 0.23 5.42 -10.26
N PRO A 129 -0.32 6.38 -11.03
CA PRO A 129 0.34 7.66 -11.28
C PRO A 129 0.76 8.33 -9.97
N TYR A 130 1.87 9.08 -10.01
CA TYR A 130 2.32 9.83 -8.84
C TYR A 130 1.25 10.83 -8.39
N VAL A 131 1.08 10.91 -7.07
CA VAL A 131 0.14 11.84 -6.43
C VAL A 131 0.90 12.93 -5.70
N LYS A 132 0.28 14.10 -5.56
CA LYS A 132 0.83 15.15 -4.71
C LYS A 132 0.76 14.73 -3.25
N ARG A 133 1.84 14.97 -2.51
CA ARG A 133 1.87 14.76 -1.08
C ARG A 133 0.87 15.73 -0.43
N PRO A 134 -0.04 15.25 0.43
CA PRO A 134 -1.03 16.10 1.07
C PRO A 134 -0.45 17.03 2.17
N PHE A 135 0.83 16.88 2.53
CA PHE A 135 1.52 17.69 3.55
C PHE A 135 3.04 17.76 3.33
#